data_AF-A0A1S2PTC5-F1
#
_entry.id   AF-A0A1S2PTC5-F1
#
_cell.length_a   1.000
_cell.length_b   1.000
_cell.length_c   1.000
_cell.angle_alpha   90.00
_cell.angle_beta   90.00
_cell.angle_gamma   90.00
#
_symmetry.space_group_name_H-M   'P 1'
#
loop_
_entity.id
_entity.type
_entity.pdbx_description
1 polymer ?
#
loop_
_entity_poly.entity_id
_entity_poly.type
_entity_poly.pdbx_seq_one_letter_code
_entity_poly.pdbx_strand_id
1 'polypeptide(L)'
;MSGFFPMINLELRPRRHVIPAGTELWRVHHSTYAPDQFNPRLADIHFDGGRFEGTVLDPYHSLYLADTPLTALAESVLRSRPFELPVGVRKIPYRTVWQRSLSAVRTRYELTLVSLVTGTDLAAVCQDSTLLEDESNYAKARRWSSEIRAQTPDAMGLVWESRRNRSQSALVLYHDRFEHGDGRPLEVLAGRGIADLGSQDGLKRANEILDPLRAEISEPVWP
;
A
#
# COMPACT_ATOMS: atom_id res chain seq x y z
N MET A 1 20.36 -9.52 -27.21
CA MET A 1 19.99 -8.13 -27.52
C MET A 1 19.58 -7.46 -26.22
N SER A 2 20.15 -6.29 -25.98
CA SER A 2 20.20 -5.52 -24.74
C SER A 2 18.83 -5.11 -24.19
N GLY A 3 18.50 -5.55 -22.97
CA GLY A 3 17.34 -5.10 -22.21
C GLY A 3 17.59 -3.71 -21.63
N PHE A 4 16.70 -2.78 -21.95
CA PHE A 4 16.74 -1.35 -21.73
C PHE A 4 16.66 -0.97 -20.23
N PHE A 5 17.79 -0.89 -19.52
CA PHE A 5 17.93 -0.04 -18.32
C PHE A 5 18.10 1.42 -18.77
N PRO A 6 17.55 2.45 -18.10
CA PRO A 6 17.78 3.81 -18.58
C PRO A 6 19.26 4.21 -18.48
N MET A 7 19.71 4.84 -19.55
CA MET A 7 20.98 5.55 -19.76
C MET A 7 21.10 6.84 -18.93
N ILE A 8 20.90 6.81 -17.62
CA ILE A 8 21.17 7.99 -16.77
C ILE A 8 21.91 7.52 -15.53
N ASN A 9 23.15 7.99 -15.32
CA ASN A 9 23.89 7.85 -14.07
C ASN A 9 23.22 8.69 -12.97
N LEU A 10 21.98 8.35 -12.62
CA LEU A 10 21.21 9.05 -11.61
C LEU A 10 21.56 8.45 -10.25
N GLU A 11 22.38 9.17 -9.50
CA GLU A 11 22.71 8.80 -8.11
C GLU A 11 21.56 9.24 -7.19
N LEU A 12 20.82 8.27 -6.65
CA LEU A 12 19.83 8.53 -5.62
C LEU A 12 20.52 8.66 -4.26
N ARG A 13 19.91 9.44 -3.36
CA ARG A 13 20.34 9.55 -1.96
C ARG A 13 19.18 9.28 -1.01
N PRO A 14 18.53 8.10 -1.08
CA PRO A 14 17.24 7.88 -0.45
C PRO A 14 17.33 8.05 1.05
N ARG A 15 16.32 8.66 1.66
CA ARG A 15 16.28 8.85 3.12
C ARG A 15 15.63 7.64 3.75
N ARG A 16 16.16 7.20 4.89
CA ARG A 16 15.67 6.01 5.59
C ARG A 16 14.60 6.42 6.60
N HIS A 17 13.60 5.57 6.73
CA HIS A 17 12.58 5.63 7.76
C HIS A 17 12.49 4.27 8.43
N VAL A 18 12.56 4.27 9.76
CA VAL A 18 12.56 3.06 10.55
C VAL A 18 11.18 2.85 11.16
N ILE A 19 10.59 1.68 10.90
CA ILE A 19 9.42 1.19 11.64
C ILE A 19 9.94 0.31 12.77
N PRO A 20 9.73 0.68 14.05
CA PRO A 20 10.18 -0.13 15.18
C PRO A 20 9.61 -1.55 15.17
N ALA A 21 10.29 -2.46 15.87
CA ALA A 21 9.70 -3.74 16.23
C ALA A 21 8.47 -3.53 17.16
N GLY A 22 7.46 -4.39 17.03
CA GLY A 22 6.25 -4.32 17.83
C GLY A 22 5.21 -3.29 17.35
N THR A 23 5.45 -2.61 16.23
CA THR A 23 4.50 -1.65 15.64
C THR A 23 3.30 -2.37 15.04
N GLU A 24 2.10 -1.96 15.44
CA GLU A 24 0.84 -2.42 14.84
C GLU A 24 0.62 -1.70 13.50
N LEU A 25 0.33 -2.47 12.46
CA LEU A 25 0.03 -2.02 11.11
C LEU A 25 -1.24 -2.69 10.60
N TRP A 26 -1.84 -2.11 9.57
CA TRP A 26 -3.16 -2.49 9.07
C TRP A 26 -3.14 -2.77 7.58
N ARG A 27 -3.96 -3.72 7.14
CA ARG A 27 -4.09 -4.08 5.73
C ARG A 27 -5.51 -4.43 5.37
N VAL A 28 -5.97 -3.93 4.23
CA VAL A 28 -7.11 -4.51 3.52
C VAL A 28 -6.59 -5.51 2.50
N HIS A 29 -7.13 -6.73 2.51
CA HIS A 29 -6.75 -7.79 1.58
C HIS A 29 -7.95 -8.62 1.17
N HIS A 30 -7.82 -9.39 0.07
CA HIS A 30 -8.83 -10.37 -0.28
C HIS A 30 -8.84 -11.49 0.78
N SER A 31 -10.03 -11.91 1.22
CA SER A 31 -10.22 -12.80 2.36
C SER A 31 -9.65 -14.21 2.15
N THR A 32 -9.34 -14.59 0.91
CA THR A 32 -8.66 -15.87 0.61
C THR A 32 -7.16 -15.87 0.90
N TYR A 33 -6.55 -14.69 1.08
CA TYR A 33 -5.12 -14.56 1.40
C TYR A 33 -4.93 -14.30 2.89
N ALA A 34 -3.85 -14.82 3.46
CA ALA A 34 -3.51 -14.53 4.85
C ALA A 34 -3.09 -13.04 5.00
N PRO A 35 -3.31 -12.42 6.18
CA PRO A 35 -3.01 -10.99 6.38
C PRO A 35 -1.56 -10.60 6.11
N ASP A 36 -0.62 -11.49 6.46
CA ASP A 36 0.83 -11.35 6.30
C ASP A 36 1.35 -11.90 4.96
N GLN A 37 0.48 -12.41 4.09
CA GLN A 37 0.87 -12.99 2.81
C GLN A 37 1.18 -11.90 1.77
N PHE A 38 2.41 -11.90 1.26
CA PHE A 38 2.82 -11.10 0.10
C PHE A 38 1.99 -11.45 -1.14
N ASN A 39 1.71 -10.46 -1.99
CA ASN A 39 0.94 -10.68 -3.23
C ASN A 39 1.69 -11.68 -4.14
N PRO A 40 1.16 -12.89 -4.39
CA PRO A 40 1.88 -13.92 -5.16
C PRO A 40 1.94 -13.61 -6.66
N ARG A 41 1.25 -12.56 -7.14
CA ARG A 41 1.21 -12.19 -8.55
C ARG A 41 2.14 -11.01 -8.80
N LEU A 42 2.90 -11.09 -9.88
CA LEU A 42 3.59 -9.93 -10.44
C LEU A 42 2.58 -9.04 -11.16
N ALA A 43 2.81 -7.73 -11.12
CA ALA A 43 2.07 -6.78 -11.93
C ALA A 43 2.53 -6.88 -13.39
N ASP A 44 1.62 -6.54 -14.31
CA ASP A 44 2.02 -6.26 -15.69
C ASP A 44 2.91 -5.00 -15.73
N ILE A 45 3.66 -4.80 -16.81
CA ILE A 45 4.57 -3.66 -16.94
C ILE A 45 3.84 -2.33 -17.17
N HIS A 46 2.63 -2.36 -17.72
CA HIS A 46 1.88 -1.18 -18.15
C HIS A 46 0.48 -1.10 -17.53
N PHE A 47 -0.19 -2.23 -17.37
CA PHE A 47 -1.57 -2.34 -16.88
C PHE A 47 -1.59 -3.05 -15.51
N ASP A 48 -2.73 -2.99 -14.83
CA ASP A 48 -3.09 -3.73 -13.61
C ASP A 48 -2.06 -3.70 -12.44
N GLY A 49 -2.49 -4.14 -11.26
CA GLY A 49 -1.61 -4.18 -10.09
C GLY A 49 -1.34 -2.82 -9.43
N GLY A 50 -0.46 -2.83 -8.45
CA GLY A 50 -0.18 -1.70 -7.56
C GLY A 50 0.92 -0.76 -8.05
N ARG A 51 1.06 0.36 -7.34
CA ARG A 51 2.02 1.45 -7.61
C ARG A 51 3.49 0.98 -7.51
N PHE A 52 3.77 0.13 -6.53
CA PHE A 52 5.10 -0.37 -6.16
C PHE A 52 5.11 -1.91 -6.14
N GLU A 53 4.51 -2.52 -7.16
CA GLU A 53 4.55 -3.98 -7.37
C GLU A 53 5.68 -4.38 -8.30
N GLY A 54 6.27 -5.54 -8.03
CA GLY A 54 7.25 -6.16 -8.91
C GLY A 54 6.62 -6.58 -10.23
N THR A 55 7.46 -6.62 -11.25
CA THR A 55 7.07 -6.97 -12.62
C THR A 55 8.00 -8.06 -13.15
N VAL A 56 7.77 -8.53 -14.37
CA VAL A 56 8.72 -9.45 -15.02
C VAL A 56 10.12 -8.84 -15.24
N LEU A 57 10.27 -7.51 -15.16
CA LEU A 57 11.55 -6.81 -15.32
C LEU A 57 12.35 -6.69 -14.01
N ASP A 58 11.66 -6.66 -12.86
CA ASP A 58 12.22 -6.73 -11.51
C ASP A 58 11.26 -7.56 -10.64
N PRO A 59 11.48 -8.88 -10.55
CA PRO A 59 10.52 -9.79 -9.94
C PRO A 59 10.61 -9.77 -8.41
N TYR A 60 9.61 -9.17 -7.78
CA TYR A 60 9.38 -9.27 -6.34
C TYR A 60 7.89 -9.24 -5.99
N HIS A 61 7.54 -9.89 -4.89
CA HIS A 61 6.22 -9.84 -4.29
C HIS A 61 6.12 -8.71 -3.27
N SER A 62 4.99 -7.99 -3.30
CA SER A 62 4.75 -6.81 -2.48
C SER A 62 3.69 -7.05 -1.41
N LEU A 63 3.84 -6.38 -0.28
CA LEU A 63 2.86 -6.38 0.81
C LEU A 63 2.55 -4.95 1.25
N TYR A 64 1.35 -4.47 0.93
CA TYR A 64 0.91 -3.13 1.31
C TYR A 64 0.31 -3.12 2.71
N LEU A 65 0.72 -2.13 3.52
CA LEU A 65 0.27 -1.91 4.89
C LEU A 65 0.02 -0.40 5.10
N ALA A 66 -0.63 -0.05 6.20
CA ALA A 66 -0.77 1.32 6.68
C ALA A 66 -0.67 1.40 8.20
N ASP A 67 -0.42 2.59 8.71
CA ASP A 67 -0.27 2.85 10.15
C ASP A 67 -1.59 2.74 10.94
N THR A 68 -2.72 3.03 10.32
CA THR A 68 -4.05 3.00 10.96
C THR A 68 -5.07 2.24 10.13
N PRO A 69 -6.16 1.75 10.76
CA PRO A 69 -7.25 1.10 10.03
C PRO A 69 -7.92 2.06 9.03
N LEU A 70 -8.03 3.34 9.38
CA LEU A 70 -8.56 4.38 8.50
C LEU A 70 -7.68 4.55 7.26
N THR A 71 -6.36 4.67 7.43
CA THR A 71 -5.44 4.77 6.30
C THR A 71 -5.49 3.52 5.42
N ALA A 72 -5.54 2.32 6.01
CA ALA A 72 -5.62 1.07 5.25
C ALA A 72 -6.90 1.00 4.39
N LEU A 73 -8.05 1.39 4.94
CA LEU A 73 -9.30 1.48 4.18
C LEU A 73 -9.23 2.58 3.12
N ALA A 74 -8.78 3.79 3.48
CA ALA A 74 -8.68 4.92 2.57
C ALA A 74 -7.81 4.61 1.34
N GLU A 75 -6.63 4.05 1.56
CA GLU A 75 -5.74 3.61 0.48
C GLU A 75 -6.32 2.47 -0.35
N SER A 76 -7.32 1.73 0.14
CA SER A 76 -7.88 0.58 -0.58
C SER A 76 -9.15 0.92 -1.36
N VAL A 77 -9.92 1.90 -0.90
CA VAL A 77 -11.26 2.19 -1.45
C VAL A 77 -11.44 3.62 -1.97
N LEU A 78 -10.55 4.57 -1.63
CA LEU A 78 -10.70 6.00 -1.97
C LEU A 78 -9.73 6.50 -3.07
N ARG A 79 -8.89 5.64 -3.65
CA ARG A 79 -7.86 6.03 -4.62
C ARG A 79 -8.39 6.86 -5.79
N SER A 80 -9.55 6.51 -6.34
CA SER A 80 -10.12 7.21 -7.51
C SER A 80 -11.54 7.72 -7.25
N ARG A 81 -11.85 8.10 -5.99
CA ARG A 81 -13.19 8.55 -5.58
C ARG A 81 -13.25 10.06 -5.36
N PRO A 82 -13.93 10.83 -6.25
CA PRO A 82 -14.26 12.23 -6.00
C PRO A 82 -15.37 12.35 -4.96
N PHE A 83 -15.58 13.55 -4.43
CA PHE A 83 -16.78 13.86 -3.67
C PHE A 83 -17.98 14.01 -4.62
N GLU A 84 -19.12 13.47 -4.24
CA GLU A 84 -20.38 13.68 -4.94
C GLU A 84 -21.00 15.01 -4.51
N LEU A 85 -21.40 15.83 -5.49
CA LEU A 85 -22.11 17.08 -5.24
C LEU A 85 -23.62 16.85 -5.30
N PRO A 86 -24.43 17.53 -4.46
CA PRO A 86 -24.04 18.54 -3.47
C PRO A 86 -23.73 17.96 -2.07
N VAL A 87 -23.97 16.67 -1.84
CA VAL A 87 -23.91 16.03 -0.50
C VAL A 87 -22.50 16.08 0.11
N GLY A 88 -21.47 16.12 -0.71
CA GLY A 88 -20.07 16.20 -0.30
C GLY A 88 -19.54 14.90 0.32
N VAL A 89 -20.10 13.76 -0.07
CA VAL A 89 -19.71 12.42 0.40
C VAL A 89 -19.07 11.64 -0.74
N ARG A 90 -18.09 10.78 -0.42
CA ARG A 90 -17.57 9.81 -1.37
C ARG A 90 -18.34 8.50 -1.24
N LYS A 91 -19.14 8.14 -2.24
CA LYS A 91 -19.74 6.80 -2.28
C LYS A 91 -18.74 5.78 -2.79
N ILE A 92 -18.61 4.68 -2.05
CA ILE A 92 -17.77 3.55 -2.37
C ILE A 92 -18.70 2.41 -2.81
N PRO A 93 -18.61 1.91 -4.05
CA PRO A 93 -19.39 0.75 -4.46
C PRO A 93 -19.12 -0.46 -3.58
N TYR A 94 -20.17 -1.15 -3.14
CA TYR A 94 -20.09 -2.37 -2.32
C TYR A 94 -19.05 -3.39 -2.83
N ARG A 95 -19.00 -3.59 -4.15
CA ARG A 95 -18.06 -4.51 -4.81
C ARG A 95 -16.58 -4.21 -4.49
N THR A 96 -16.25 -3.00 -4.05
CA THR A 96 -14.88 -2.62 -3.64
C THR A 96 -14.44 -3.30 -2.34
N VAL A 97 -15.40 -3.72 -1.49
CA VAL A 97 -15.14 -4.38 -0.20
C VAL A 97 -15.63 -5.82 -0.14
N TRP A 98 -16.39 -6.27 -1.14
CA TRP A 98 -16.79 -7.66 -1.29
C TRP A 98 -15.59 -8.61 -1.24
N GLN A 99 -15.68 -9.68 -0.44
CA GLN A 99 -14.62 -10.68 -0.23
C GLN A 99 -13.28 -10.08 0.23
N ARG A 100 -13.34 -8.98 1.00
CA ARG A 100 -12.15 -8.37 1.60
C ARG A 100 -12.26 -8.35 3.11
N SER A 101 -11.11 -8.39 3.74
CA SER A 101 -10.92 -8.29 5.18
C SER A 101 -10.04 -7.10 5.50
N LEU A 102 -10.25 -6.49 6.67
CA LEU A 102 -9.32 -5.54 7.28
C LEU A 102 -8.64 -6.26 8.45
N SER A 103 -7.33 -6.40 8.40
CA SER A 103 -6.57 -7.15 9.41
C SER A 103 -5.48 -6.29 10.02
N ALA A 104 -5.18 -6.53 11.30
CA ALA A 104 -4.03 -5.96 11.97
C ALA A 104 -2.87 -6.97 12.03
N VAL A 105 -1.66 -6.46 11.83
CA VAL A 105 -0.40 -7.20 11.92
C VAL A 105 0.57 -6.43 12.81
N ARG A 106 1.59 -7.09 13.32
CA ARG A 106 2.64 -6.47 14.13
C ARG A 106 4.00 -6.76 13.54
N THR A 107 4.87 -5.76 13.47
CA THR A 107 6.27 -5.94 13.06
C THR A 107 7.02 -6.80 14.07
N ARG A 108 7.73 -7.82 13.60
CA ARG A 108 8.51 -8.73 14.46
C ARG A 108 9.91 -8.22 14.77
N TYR A 109 10.41 -7.34 13.93
CA TYR A 109 11.70 -6.67 14.06
C TYR A 109 11.62 -5.29 13.41
N GLU A 110 12.68 -4.51 13.57
CA GLU A 110 12.82 -3.20 12.96
C GLU A 110 12.83 -3.29 11.43
N LEU A 111 11.98 -2.51 10.77
CA LEU A 111 11.91 -2.44 9.31
C LEU A 111 12.52 -1.13 8.81
N THR A 112 13.59 -1.22 8.03
CA THR A 112 14.22 -0.06 7.38
C THR A 112 13.61 0.14 6.01
N LEU A 113 12.89 1.26 5.82
CA LEU A 113 12.20 1.61 4.58
C LEU A 113 12.83 2.86 3.97
N VAL A 114 12.69 3.04 2.65
CA VAL A 114 12.95 4.32 2.01
C VAL A 114 11.74 5.24 2.22
N SER A 115 11.99 6.44 2.72
CA SER A 115 10.98 7.48 2.88
C SER A 115 10.67 8.15 1.55
N LEU A 116 9.39 8.36 1.29
CA LEU A 116 8.80 9.19 0.24
C LEU A 116 7.74 10.15 0.83
N VAL A 117 7.91 10.52 2.11
CA VAL A 117 6.90 11.25 2.90
C VAL A 117 6.99 12.75 2.66
N THR A 118 8.19 13.32 2.79
CA THR A 118 8.41 14.77 2.68
C THR A 118 8.93 15.16 1.29
N GLY A 119 8.88 16.45 0.96
CA GLY A 119 9.52 16.97 -0.26
C GLY A 119 11.02 16.67 -0.32
N THR A 120 11.71 16.68 0.82
CA THR A 120 13.14 16.31 0.90
C THR A 120 13.37 14.83 0.63
N ASP A 121 12.45 13.97 1.09
CA ASP A 121 12.53 12.52 0.84
C ASP A 121 12.27 12.19 -0.64
N LEU A 122 11.31 12.86 -1.26
CA LEU A 122 11.04 12.73 -2.70
C LEU A 122 12.21 13.26 -3.55
N ALA A 123 12.78 14.41 -3.19
CA ALA A 123 13.96 14.95 -3.87
C ALA A 123 15.18 14.02 -3.76
N ALA A 124 15.33 13.29 -2.64
CA ALA A 124 16.37 12.29 -2.43
C ALA A 124 16.27 11.08 -3.37
N VAL A 125 15.10 10.82 -3.95
CA VAL A 125 14.90 9.83 -5.04
C VAL A 125 14.67 10.50 -6.40
N CYS A 126 14.98 11.79 -6.51
CA CYS A 126 14.81 12.61 -7.71
C CYS A 126 13.38 12.61 -8.26
N GLN A 127 12.37 12.56 -7.38
CA GLN A 127 10.94 12.63 -7.74
C GLN A 127 10.23 13.74 -6.97
N ASP A 128 8.97 13.96 -7.32
CA ASP A 128 8.04 14.87 -6.66
C ASP A 128 6.74 14.11 -6.28
N SER A 129 5.73 14.84 -5.78
CA SER A 129 4.48 14.23 -5.32
C SER A 129 3.69 13.52 -6.43
N THR A 130 3.95 13.81 -7.70
CA THR A 130 3.23 13.18 -8.83
C THR A 130 3.44 11.66 -8.88
N LEU A 131 4.56 11.18 -8.32
CA LEU A 131 4.83 9.74 -8.14
C LEU A 131 3.75 9.04 -7.30
N LEU A 132 3.10 9.77 -6.39
CA LEU A 132 2.16 9.24 -5.40
C LEU A 132 0.69 9.55 -5.73
N GLU A 133 0.40 10.36 -6.75
CA GLU A 133 -0.90 11.01 -6.89
C GLU A 133 -1.96 10.19 -7.63
N ASP A 134 -1.62 9.56 -8.75
CA ASP A 134 -2.60 8.96 -9.67
C ASP A 134 -2.24 7.53 -10.13
N GLU A 135 -3.28 6.75 -10.42
CA GLU A 135 -3.22 5.39 -10.97
C GLU A 135 -2.63 5.37 -12.38
N SER A 136 -2.84 6.43 -13.17
CA SER A 136 -2.20 6.59 -14.49
C SER A 136 -0.67 6.57 -14.44
N ASN A 137 -0.07 6.90 -13.28
CA ASN A 137 1.37 6.94 -13.09
C ASN A 137 1.97 5.61 -12.60
N TYR A 138 1.18 4.54 -12.45
CA TYR A 138 1.67 3.30 -11.82
C TYR A 138 2.82 2.64 -12.59
N ALA A 139 2.79 2.62 -13.91
CA ALA A 139 3.91 2.09 -14.70
C ALA A 139 5.22 2.86 -14.42
N LYS A 140 5.16 4.19 -14.33
CA LYS A 140 6.29 5.04 -13.93
C LYS A 140 6.72 4.75 -12.49
N ALA A 141 5.76 4.60 -11.57
CA ALA A 141 6.04 4.35 -10.17
C ALA A 141 6.69 2.99 -9.91
N ARG A 142 6.31 1.92 -10.63
CA ARG A 142 6.97 0.60 -10.55
C ARG A 142 8.42 0.66 -11.03
N ARG A 143 8.67 1.43 -12.09
CA ARG A 143 10.03 1.66 -12.58
C ARG A 143 10.89 2.36 -11.52
N TRP A 144 10.36 3.41 -10.88
CA TRP A 144 11.05 4.09 -9.78
C TRP A 144 11.22 3.18 -8.56
N SER A 145 10.24 2.34 -8.25
CA SER A 145 10.36 1.31 -7.21
C SER A 145 11.58 0.42 -7.45
N SER A 146 11.75 -0.05 -8.69
CA SER A 146 12.86 -0.91 -9.10
C SER A 146 14.20 -0.19 -9.02
N GLU A 147 14.26 1.07 -9.46
CA GLU A 147 15.48 1.90 -9.38
C GLU A 147 15.90 2.17 -7.93
N ILE A 148 14.95 2.56 -7.07
CA ILE A 148 15.18 2.77 -5.64
C ILE A 148 15.68 1.47 -5.01
N ARG A 149 15.01 0.34 -5.28
CA ARG A 149 15.40 -0.99 -4.79
C ARG A 149 16.83 -1.38 -5.20
N ALA A 150 17.22 -1.08 -6.44
CA ALA A 150 18.55 -1.39 -6.95
C ALA A 150 19.66 -0.59 -6.23
N GLN A 151 19.38 0.68 -5.90
CA GLN A 151 20.34 1.56 -5.21
C GLN A 151 20.27 1.48 -3.67
N THR A 152 19.28 0.78 -3.11
CA THR A 152 19.11 0.57 -1.66
C THR A 152 18.86 -0.91 -1.34
N PRO A 153 19.87 -1.78 -1.51
CA PRO A 153 19.73 -3.22 -1.26
C PRO A 153 19.41 -3.55 0.21
N ASP A 154 19.70 -2.63 1.13
CA ASP A 154 19.41 -2.70 2.57
C ASP A 154 17.96 -2.33 2.92
N ALA A 155 17.22 -1.69 2.01
CA ALA A 155 15.85 -1.26 2.28
C ALA A 155 14.85 -2.41 2.09
N MET A 156 14.01 -2.61 3.09
CA MET A 156 12.97 -3.65 3.16
C MET A 156 11.67 -3.26 2.46
N GLY A 157 11.55 -2.00 2.02
CA GLY A 157 10.32 -1.45 1.46
C GLY A 157 10.35 0.07 1.29
N LEU A 158 9.19 0.66 1.01
CA LEU A 158 8.96 2.10 0.90
C LEU A 158 7.86 2.55 1.86
N VAL A 159 7.91 3.79 2.32
CA VAL A 159 6.85 4.45 3.08
C VAL A 159 6.52 5.81 2.47
N TRP A 160 5.24 6.17 2.40
CA TRP A 160 4.77 7.44 1.86
C TRP A 160 3.56 7.96 2.66
N GLU A 161 3.28 9.25 2.53
CA GLU A 161 2.08 9.85 3.12
C GLU A 161 0.82 9.43 2.34
N SER A 162 -0.23 8.98 3.03
CA SER A 162 -1.51 8.69 2.39
C SER A 162 -2.13 9.96 1.83
N ARG A 163 -2.49 9.89 0.55
CA ARG A 163 -3.09 11.02 -0.16
C ARG A 163 -4.48 11.37 0.37
N ARG A 164 -5.23 10.36 0.81
CA ARG A 164 -6.62 10.50 1.28
C ARG A 164 -6.73 10.64 2.79
N ASN A 165 -5.68 10.34 3.53
CA ASN A 165 -5.57 10.55 4.97
C ASN A 165 -4.21 11.20 5.29
N ARG A 166 -4.12 12.51 5.04
CA ARG A 166 -2.85 13.27 5.21
C ARG A 166 -2.35 13.18 6.65
N SER A 167 -1.03 13.31 6.82
CA SER A 167 -0.29 13.08 8.08
C SER A 167 -0.27 11.62 8.56
N GLN A 168 -0.81 10.68 7.79
CA GLN A 168 -0.73 9.24 8.07
C GLN A 168 0.03 8.52 6.94
N SER A 169 0.60 7.38 7.25
CA SER A 169 1.52 6.66 6.37
C SER A 169 0.95 5.36 5.82
N ALA A 170 1.25 5.13 4.54
CA ALA A 170 1.11 3.84 3.88
C ALA A 170 2.49 3.34 3.47
N LEU A 171 2.66 2.04 3.42
CA LEU A 171 3.95 1.43 3.13
C LEU A 171 3.79 0.15 2.31
N VAL A 172 4.88 -0.24 1.67
CA VAL A 172 5.00 -1.50 0.93
C VAL A 172 6.26 -2.21 1.39
N LEU A 173 6.14 -3.50 1.69
CA LEU A 173 7.27 -4.38 1.99
C LEU A 173 7.58 -5.26 0.79
N TYR A 174 8.84 -5.66 0.68
CA TYR A 174 9.37 -6.48 -0.41
C TYR A 174 9.77 -7.87 0.08
N HIS A 175 9.18 -8.92 -0.49
CA HIS A 175 9.35 -10.28 0.05
C HIS A 175 10.80 -10.78 0.06
N ASP A 176 11.58 -10.40 -0.95
CA ASP A 176 12.95 -10.84 -1.21
C ASP A 176 13.94 -10.22 -0.23
N ARG A 177 13.49 -9.23 0.55
CA ARG A 177 14.28 -8.60 1.63
C ARG A 177 14.17 -9.34 2.96
N PHE A 178 13.38 -10.41 3.00
CA PHE A 178 13.15 -11.21 4.19
C PHE A 178 13.52 -12.68 4.01
N GLU A 179 14.26 -13.05 2.97
CA GLU A 179 14.64 -14.45 2.75
C GLU A 179 15.62 -15.00 3.80
N HIS A 180 16.13 -14.16 4.69
CA HIS A 180 17.04 -14.54 5.77
C HIS A 180 16.27 -14.75 7.08
N GLY A 181 16.53 -15.86 7.77
CA GLY A 181 15.82 -16.24 9.01
C GLY A 181 14.54 -17.04 8.75
N ASP A 182 13.50 -16.84 9.55
CA ASP A 182 12.20 -17.50 9.34
C ASP A 182 11.32 -16.82 8.27
N GLY A 183 11.86 -15.74 7.68
CA GLY A 183 11.30 -14.96 6.59
C GLY A 183 9.92 -14.36 6.80
N ARG A 184 9.54 -14.15 8.06
CA ARG A 184 8.24 -13.59 8.42
C ARG A 184 8.46 -12.24 9.10
N PRO A 185 8.33 -11.11 8.40
CA PRO A 185 8.48 -9.78 9.00
C PRO A 185 7.36 -9.41 9.97
N LEU A 186 6.26 -10.15 9.93
CA LEU A 186 5.00 -9.79 10.58
C LEU A 186 4.42 -10.94 11.38
N GLU A 187 3.71 -10.59 12.43
CA GLU A 187 2.83 -11.46 13.20
C GLU A 187 1.38 -11.02 12.97
N VAL A 188 0.46 -11.95 12.72
CA VAL A 188 -0.96 -11.66 12.57
C VAL A 188 -1.62 -11.50 13.95
N LEU A 189 -2.30 -10.37 14.17
CA LEU A 189 -3.02 -10.12 15.42
C LEU A 189 -4.45 -10.68 15.31
N ALA A 190 -4.62 -11.95 15.65
CA ALA A 190 -5.91 -12.64 15.57
C ALA A 190 -7.01 -11.90 16.36
N GLY A 191 -8.21 -11.80 15.77
CA GLY A 191 -9.37 -11.12 16.37
C GLY A 191 -9.33 -9.59 16.28
N ARG A 192 -8.25 -8.98 15.78
CA ARG A 192 -8.19 -7.54 15.48
C ARG A 192 -8.61 -7.28 14.03
N GLY A 193 -9.46 -6.27 13.83
CA GLY A 193 -9.96 -5.87 12.52
C GLY A 193 -11.37 -6.38 12.20
N ILE A 194 -11.66 -6.53 10.90
CA ILE A 194 -12.97 -6.90 10.34
C ILE A 194 -12.74 -8.09 9.39
N ALA A 195 -13.23 -9.27 9.78
CA ALA A 195 -13.01 -10.51 9.04
C ALA A 195 -13.71 -10.51 7.67
N ASP A 196 -14.90 -9.93 7.56
CA ASP A 196 -15.64 -9.79 6.31
C ASP A 196 -16.21 -8.37 6.20
N LEU A 197 -15.57 -7.52 5.40
CA LEU A 197 -16.01 -6.15 5.13
C LEU A 197 -17.34 -6.10 4.35
N GLY A 198 -17.71 -7.18 3.65
CA GLY A 198 -18.97 -7.29 2.90
C GLY A 198 -20.17 -7.70 3.74
N SER A 199 -19.96 -8.17 4.98
CA SER A 199 -21.03 -8.50 5.92
C SER A 199 -21.73 -7.24 6.44
N GLN A 200 -22.96 -7.37 6.97
CA GLN A 200 -23.70 -6.24 7.53
C GLN A 200 -22.94 -5.55 8.68
N ASP A 201 -22.35 -6.32 9.60
CA ASP A 201 -21.50 -5.79 10.68
C ASP A 201 -20.22 -5.15 10.13
N GLY A 202 -19.59 -5.80 9.15
CA GLY A 202 -18.37 -5.30 8.52
C GLY A 202 -18.58 -3.97 7.81
N LEU A 203 -19.67 -3.81 7.06
CA LEU A 203 -20.05 -2.55 6.42
C LEU A 203 -20.26 -1.44 7.45
N LYS A 204 -21.01 -1.72 8.52
CA LYS A 204 -21.27 -0.75 9.59
C LYS A 204 -19.96 -0.25 10.19
N ARG A 205 -19.10 -1.18 10.62
CA ARG A 205 -17.81 -0.86 11.26
C ARG A 205 -16.85 -0.17 10.30
N ALA A 206 -16.81 -0.57 9.02
CA ALA A 206 -15.99 0.08 8.01
C ALA A 206 -16.45 1.51 7.73
N ASN A 207 -17.77 1.76 7.69
CA ASN A 207 -18.34 3.09 7.54
C ASN A 207 -18.06 3.97 8.76
N GLU A 208 -18.13 3.44 9.99
CA GLU A 208 -17.71 4.16 11.20
C GLU A 208 -16.24 4.58 11.14
N ILE A 209 -15.35 3.72 10.62
CA ILE A 209 -13.93 4.05 10.43
C ILE A 209 -13.74 5.11 9.35
N LEU A 210 -14.50 5.04 8.25
CA LEU A 210 -14.38 5.93 7.08
C LEU A 210 -15.07 7.29 7.24
N ASP A 211 -15.98 7.43 8.21
CA ASP A 211 -16.76 8.64 8.48
C ASP A 211 -15.91 9.94 8.57
N PRO A 212 -14.73 9.96 9.24
CA PRO A 212 -13.88 11.15 9.30
C PRO A 212 -13.41 11.65 7.92
N LEU A 213 -13.39 10.79 6.90
CA LEU A 213 -13.02 11.15 5.52
C LEU A 213 -14.24 11.44 4.63
N ARG A 214 -15.44 11.53 5.24
CA ARG A 214 -16.74 11.71 4.58
C ARG A 214 -16.93 10.70 3.46
N ALA A 215 -16.68 9.44 3.77
CA ALA A 215 -16.76 8.33 2.83
C ALA A 215 -17.69 7.24 3.37
N GLU A 216 -18.47 6.65 2.47
CA GLU A 216 -19.50 5.69 2.83
C GLU A 216 -19.56 4.59 1.77
N ILE A 217 -19.53 3.34 2.22
CA ILE A 217 -19.75 2.16 1.40
C ILE A 217 -21.25 2.02 1.15
N SER A 218 -21.62 2.06 -0.12
CA SER A 218 -22.98 1.84 -0.58
C SER A 218 -23.46 0.44 -0.19
N GLU A 219 -24.74 0.35 0.17
CA GLU A 219 -25.40 -0.94 0.38
C GLU A 219 -25.40 -1.77 -0.92
N PRO A 220 -25.36 -3.12 -0.81
CA PRO A 220 -25.48 -3.97 -1.98
C PRO A 220 -26.86 -3.79 -2.61
N VAL A 221 -26.89 -3.42 -3.90
CA VAL A 221 -28.10 -3.49 -4.71
C VAL A 221 -28.18 -4.91 -5.25
N TRP A 222 -28.96 -5.76 -4.59
CA TRP A 222 -29.28 -7.08 -5.11
C TRP A 222 -30.29 -6.93 -6.26
N PRO A 223 -30.07 -7.58 -7.42
CA PRO A 223 -31.12 -7.74 -8.43
C PRO A 223 -32.26 -8.63 -7.92
#